data_AF-A0A431IE96-F1
#
_entry.id   AF-A0A431IE96-F1
#
_cell.length_a   1.000
_cell.length_b   1.000
_cell.length_c   1.000
_cell.angle_alpha   90.00
_cell.angle_beta   90.00
_cell.angle_gamma   90.00
#
_symmetry.space_group_name_H-M   'P 1'
#
loop_
_entity.id
_entity.type
_entity.pdbx_description
1 polymer ?
#
loop_
_entity_poly.entity_id
_entity_poly.type
_entity_poly.pdbx_seq_one_letter_code
_entity_poly.pdbx_strand_id
1 'polypeptide(L)'
;MFSRQGNKRAVETFLVSKASVALFNTGSPDTNITDLTGGTVPKGTTLLANGQLGIFNASGYGTETINTSIDATPTKAENPIVYIAAGLPKDATTNTGVNMPYPLWKRPFERSGDINSDNWISATYQAYTAPAYSAWTVGAPIAGAGAVNILDEQEYSIQIAEFGYANDIFYSSSATNVIAGSYVTPNYTALGTTNPVDHLLQNLAYEFNRNSRHLGIYNNNVFHGNSNVVAFGIGTSAAAGSQISALTVGNVYTIVANVNVGGQIVMTQAIKDALIAGRIAGGFAGTAELIPIDLSTAGTAALNAGVEAIVFVSLDRNPAYIDRIPFLKSTIRAGLTRGFDYATVNSVKAQDVHEGQGTVRLLEDQYRKTHSQRLYNLNHTEFPIIEFPTPFVAGTNYDQFVIHHVDTNQIDTTNLSESPLKTIVAIPNGDAVVGTFTTLFNAWLTAVGKTNIEVV
;
A
#
# COMPACT_ATOMS: atom_id res chain seq x y z
N MET A 1 2.25 25.76 30.55
CA MET A 1 1.14 25.76 31.52
C MET A 1 0.17 24.67 31.06
N PHE A 2 -0.03 23.62 31.87
CA PHE A 2 -0.93 22.47 31.75
C PHE A 2 -1.16 21.81 30.38
N SER A 3 -0.48 20.68 30.15
CA SER A 3 -0.92 19.65 29.20
C SER A 3 -2.22 19.03 29.69
N ARG A 4 -3.36 19.46 29.13
CA ARG A 4 -4.60 18.67 29.21
C ARG A 4 -4.69 17.85 27.92
N GLN A 5 -4.09 16.65 27.95
CA GLN A 5 -4.46 15.59 27.01
C GLN A 5 -5.94 15.24 27.26
N GLY A 6 -6.85 15.96 26.62
CA GLY A 6 -8.16 15.40 26.35
C GLY A 6 -7.95 14.23 25.40
N ASN A 7 -8.36 13.02 25.79
CA ASN A 7 -8.45 11.84 24.92
C ASN A 7 -9.52 12.00 23.82
N LYS A 8 -9.76 13.24 23.35
CA LYS A 8 -10.67 13.52 22.24
C LYS A 8 -9.92 13.19 20.96
N ARG A 9 -10.48 12.26 20.19
CA ARG A 9 -9.97 11.96 18.85
C ARG A 9 -10.24 13.16 17.92
N ALA A 10 -9.26 13.52 17.10
CA ALA A 10 -9.42 14.59 16.13
C ALA A 10 -10.48 14.25 15.08
N VAL A 11 -11.28 15.23 14.64
CA VAL A 11 -12.17 15.05 13.50
C VAL A 11 -11.32 15.05 12.23
N GLU A 12 -11.37 13.95 11.46
CA GLU A 12 -10.51 13.74 10.28
C GLU A 12 -11.23 14.11 8.98
N THR A 13 -10.72 15.08 8.23
CA THR A 13 -11.16 15.46 6.88
C THR A 13 -10.16 15.00 5.82
N PHE A 14 -10.65 14.51 4.69
CA PHE A 14 -9.83 14.05 3.57
C PHE A 14 -10.05 14.92 2.34
N LEU A 15 -8.98 15.48 1.79
CA LEU A 15 -8.97 16.30 0.59
C LEU A 15 -8.12 15.59 -0.46
N VAL A 16 -8.69 15.23 -1.61
CA VAL A 16 -8.00 14.44 -2.64
C VAL A 16 -7.83 15.27 -3.91
N SER A 17 -6.58 15.44 -4.34
CA SER A 17 -6.25 16.04 -5.63
C SER A 17 -6.39 15.04 -6.77
N LYS A 18 -6.69 15.54 -7.97
CA LYS A 18 -6.51 14.78 -9.21
C LYS A 18 -5.15 15.04 -9.83
N ALA A 19 -4.68 14.06 -10.59
CA ALA A 19 -3.40 14.15 -11.28
C ALA A 19 -3.45 15.26 -12.34
N SER A 20 -2.36 16.02 -12.45
CA SER A 20 -2.16 17.11 -13.41
C SER A 20 -3.16 18.28 -13.28
N VAL A 21 -3.82 18.43 -12.13
CA VAL A 21 -4.69 19.58 -11.86
C VAL A 21 -3.94 20.59 -11.02
N ALA A 22 -3.59 21.74 -11.60
CA ALA A 22 -2.81 22.77 -10.92
C ALA A 22 -3.49 23.30 -9.66
N LEU A 23 -2.69 23.55 -8.60
CA LEU A 23 -3.12 24.22 -7.39
C LEU A 23 -3.75 25.58 -7.72
N PHE A 24 -4.90 25.88 -7.12
CA PHE A 24 -5.52 27.19 -7.20
C PHE A 24 -4.80 28.17 -6.27
N ASN A 25 -4.11 29.14 -6.86
CA ASN A 25 -3.24 30.10 -6.16
C ASN A 25 -3.28 31.52 -6.75
N THR A 26 -4.37 31.89 -7.42
CA THR A 26 -4.52 33.20 -8.06
C THR A 26 -5.07 34.21 -7.05
N GLY A 27 -4.27 34.61 -6.06
CA GLY A 27 -4.72 35.58 -5.03
C GLY A 27 -5.25 36.87 -5.65
N SER A 28 -6.56 37.09 -5.54
CA SER A 28 -7.25 38.31 -5.98
C SER A 28 -8.65 38.38 -5.36
N PRO A 29 -9.15 39.55 -4.94
CA PRO A 29 -10.50 39.72 -4.37
C PRO A 29 -11.64 39.19 -5.26
N ASP A 30 -11.40 39.06 -6.58
CA ASP A 30 -12.35 38.54 -7.57
C ASP A 30 -12.32 37.00 -7.72
N THR A 31 -11.51 36.31 -6.92
CA THR A 31 -11.29 34.84 -7.00
C THR A 31 -11.85 34.11 -5.78
N ASN A 32 -13.09 34.44 -5.41
CA ASN A 32 -13.75 33.82 -4.28
C ASN A 32 -14.25 32.41 -4.63
N ILE A 33 -13.98 31.44 -3.76
CA ILE A 33 -14.68 30.16 -3.79
C ILE A 33 -16.09 30.35 -3.21
N THR A 34 -17.12 30.03 -3.99
CA THR A 34 -18.51 30.16 -3.55
C THR A 34 -19.15 28.80 -3.34
N ASP A 35 -19.85 28.62 -2.22
CA ASP A 35 -20.75 27.49 -1.99
C ASP A 35 -22.00 27.64 -2.88
N LEU A 36 -22.26 26.67 -3.76
CA LEU A 36 -23.38 26.70 -4.69
C LEU A 36 -24.62 26.08 -4.05
N THR A 37 -25.20 26.77 -3.08
CA THR A 37 -26.58 26.52 -2.62
C THR A 37 -27.56 27.48 -3.32
N GLY A 38 -27.61 27.46 -4.66
CA GLY A 38 -28.68 28.17 -5.38
C GLY A 38 -28.31 28.76 -6.74
N GLY A 39 -28.27 27.92 -7.78
CA GLY A 39 -28.82 28.21 -9.12
C GLY A 39 -28.36 29.40 -9.97
N THR A 40 -27.57 30.37 -9.52
CA THR A 40 -27.13 31.48 -10.39
C THR A 40 -25.76 31.98 -9.98
N VAL A 41 -24.84 32.10 -10.95
CA VAL A 41 -23.43 32.47 -10.74
C VAL A 41 -23.29 33.98 -10.96
N PRO A 42 -22.99 34.81 -9.94
CA PRO A 42 -22.57 36.20 -10.14
C PRO A 42 -21.11 36.25 -10.63
N LYS A 43 -20.74 37.33 -11.35
CA LYS A 43 -19.36 37.57 -11.80
C LYS A 43 -18.41 37.72 -10.59
N GLY A 44 -17.20 37.16 -10.67
CA GLY A 44 -16.22 37.10 -9.56
C GLY A 44 -16.12 35.73 -8.86
N THR A 45 -16.50 34.65 -9.56
CA THR A 45 -16.72 33.31 -9.01
C THR A 45 -15.67 32.33 -9.55
N THR A 46 -14.90 31.70 -8.65
CA THR A 46 -14.07 30.56 -9.02
C THR A 46 -14.64 29.28 -8.41
N LEU A 47 -15.12 28.38 -9.27
CA LEU A 47 -15.39 27.01 -8.90
C LEU A 47 -14.08 26.23 -9.01
N LEU A 48 -13.64 25.58 -7.92
CA LEU A 48 -12.56 24.62 -8.00
C LEU A 48 -12.91 23.54 -9.02
N ALA A 49 -12.02 23.30 -9.98
CA ALA A 49 -12.18 22.17 -10.88
C ALA A 49 -12.15 20.86 -10.09
N ASN A 50 -12.70 19.79 -10.69
CA ASN A 50 -12.71 18.48 -10.05
C ASN A 50 -11.28 18.03 -9.69
N GLY A 51 -11.03 17.78 -8.40
CA GLY A 51 -9.72 17.44 -7.86
C GLY A 51 -8.72 18.60 -7.82
N GLN A 52 -9.16 19.84 -8.02
CA GLN A 52 -8.31 21.02 -7.85
C GLN A 52 -8.22 21.38 -6.38
N LEU A 53 -7.00 21.44 -5.85
CA LEU A 53 -6.74 21.94 -4.50
C LEU A 53 -6.60 23.46 -4.49
N GLY A 54 -6.92 24.09 -3.35
CA GLY A 54 -6.62 25.49 -3.09
C GLY A 54 -6.60 25.79 -1.60
N ILE A 55 -5.93 26.89 -1.23
CA ILE A 55 -5.90 27.41 0.14
C ILE A 55 -6.57 28.77 0.13
N PHE A 56 -7.49 28.98 1.07
CA PHE A 56 -8.41 30.13 1.07
C PHE A 56 -8.47 30.77 2.45
N ASN A 57 -8.73 32.07 2.48
CA ASN A 57 -9.01 32.80 3.72
C ASN A 57 -10.35 32.35 4.33
N ALA A 58 -10.35 32.04 5.62
CA ALA A 58 -11.54 31.65 6.37
C ALA A 58 -12.20 32.81 7.13
N SER A 59 -11.53 33.97 7.22
CA SER A 59 -11.88 34.99 8.22
C SER A 59 -12.00 36.40 7.66
N GLY A 60 -13.01 37.14 8.15
CA GLY A 60 -13.15 38.57 7.90
C GLY A 60 -12.31 39.46 8.84
N TYR A 61 -11.46 38.88 9.69
CA TYR A 61 -10.56 39.63 10.58
C TYR A 61 -9.24 40.04 9.90
N GLY A 62 -8.95 39.47 8.73
CA GLY A 62 -7.81 39.88 7.91
C GLY A 62 -8.14 41.01 6.94
N THR A 63 -7.15 41.48 6.19
CA THR A 63 -7.37 42.45 5.10
C THR A 63 -7.91 41.81 3.82
N GLU A 64 -7.72 40.50 3.64
CA GLU A 64 -8.28 39.76 2.51
C GLU A 64 -9.74 39.39 2.74
N THR A 65 -10.49 39.28 1.65
CA THR A 65 -11.91 38.90 1.73
C THR A 65 -12.03 37.41 2.08
N ILE A 66 -13.12 37.04 2.78
CA ILE A 66 -13.41 35.64 3.08
C ILE A 66 -13.57 34.85 1.77
N ASN A 67 -13.06 33.62 1.75
CA ASN A 67 -13.07 32.71 0.61
C ASN A 67 -12.19 33.15 -0.57
N THR A 68 -11.37 34.18 -0.41
CA THR A 68 -10.34 34.53 -1.39
C THR A 68 -9.16 33.57 -1.26
N SER A 69 -8.59 33.13 -2.39
CA SER A 69 -7.39 32.29 -2.39
C SER A 69 -6.19 33.07 -1.85
N ILE A 70 -5.36 32.40 -1.05
CA ILE A 70 -4.10 33.01 -0.58
C ILE A 70 -3.14 33.20 -1.75
N ASP A 71 -2.34 34.27 -1.69
CA ASP A 71 -1.31 34.55 -2.68
C ASP A 71 -0.02 33.75 -2.38
N ALA A 72 1.02 33.92 -3.21
CA ALA A 72 2.28 33.19 -3.04
C ALA A 72 3.13 33.67 -1.84
N THR A 73 2.79 34.82 -1.23
CA THR A 73 3.55 35.47 -0.15
C THR A 73 2.61 35.96 0.95
N PRO A 74 1.79 35.08 1.53
CA PRO A 74 0.69 35.52 2.37
C PRO A 74 1.22 36.06 3.69
N THR A 75 0.59 37.11 4.23
CA THR A 75 0.89 37.61 5.58
C THR A 75 -0.17 37.18 6.59
N LYS A 76 0.19 37.14 7.88
CA LYS A 76 -0.78 36.92 8.97
C LYS A 76 -1.87 37.98 9.01
N ALA A 77 -1.54 39.23 8.65
CA ALA A 77 -2.49 40.34 8.66
C ALA A 77 -3.55 40.18 7.55
N GLU A 78 -3.15 39.64 6.39
CA GLU A 78 -4.05 39.34 5.29
C GLU A 78 -4.91 38.12 5.57
N ASN A 79 -4.28 37.02 6.00
CA ASN A 79 -4.90 35.70 6.10
C ASN A 79 -4.66 35.09 7.49
N PRO A 80 -5.29 35.61 8.56
CA PRO A 80 -5.07 35.13 9.92
C PRO A 80 -5.63 33.73 10.18
N ILE A 81 -6.64 33.31 9.40
CA ILE A 81 -7.27 31.99 9.48
C ILE A 81 -7.46 31.50 8.06
N VAL A 82 -7.03 30.27 7.76
CA VAL A 82 -7.15 29.69 6.42
C VAL A 82 -7.87 28.34 6.46
N TYR A 83 -8.42 27.91 5.33
CA TYR A 83 -8.84 26.53 5.13
C TYR A 83 -8.34 26.02 3.78
N ILE A 84 -8.31 24.71 3.64
CA ILE A 84 -7.90 24.01 2.42
C ILE A 84 -9.15 23.40 1.81
N ALA A 85 -9.31 23.54 0.49
CA ALA A 85 -10.44 22.93 -0.22
C ALA A 85 -9.99 22.13 -1.44
N ALA A 86 -10.75 21.09 -1.75
CA ALA A 86 -10.60 20.25 -2.94
C ALA A 86 -11.91 20.28 -3.73
N GLY A 87 -11.86 20.67 -5.00
CA GLY A 87 -13.03 20.63 -5.87
C GLY A 87 -13.52 19.20 -6.06
N LEU A 88 -14.83 18.99 -6.03
CA LEU A 88 -15.44 17.69 -6.25
C LEU A 88 -15.94 17.57 -7.69
N PRO A 89 -16.17 16.34 -8.21
CA PRO A 89 -16.80 16.17 -9.50
C PRO A 89 -18.13 16.93 -9.57
N LYS A 90 -18.18 17.98 -10.40
CA LYS A 90 -19.45 18.56 -10.84
C LYS A 90 -20.06 17.58 -11.82
N ASP A 91 -20.77 16.58 -11.34
CA ASP A 91 -21.52 15.68 -12.22
C ASP A 91 -22.57 16.50 -12.99
N ALA A 92 -22.23 16.85 -14.23
CA ALA A 92 -23.11 17.45 -15.21
C ALA A 92 -24.02 16.43 -15.91
N THR A 93 -23.95 15.13 -15.55
CA THR A 93 -24.70 14.05 -16.23
C THR A 93 -25.47 13.08 -15.31
N THR A 94 -25.50 13.28 -13.99
CA THR A 94 -26.31 12.44 -13.08
C THR A 94 -27.34 13.26 -12.31
N ASN A 95 -28.04 14.17 -13.00
CA ASN A 95 -29.37 14.59 -12.57
C ASN A 95 -30.46 13.59 -13.01
N THR A 96 -30.07 12.43 -13.53
CA THR A 96 -30.93 11.31 -13.86
C THR A 96 -30.44 10.05 -13.16
N GLY A 97 -30.85 9.88 -11.90
CA GLY A 97 -31.27 8.61 -11.28
C GLY A 97 -30.72 7.26 -11.75
N VAL A 98 -29.40 7.07 -11.94
CA VAL A 98 -28.85 5.72 -12.08
C VAL A 98 -27.46 5.65 -11.45
N ASN A 99 -27.37 4.94 -10.31
CA ASN A 99 -26.16 4.52 -9.59
C ASN A 99 -25.59 5.42 -8.49
N MET A 100 -26.34 6.39 -7.95
CA MET A 100 -26.09 6.82 -6.56
C MET A 100 -26.99 5.99 -5.64
N PRO A 101 -26.47 5.23 -4.67
CA PRO A 101 -27.29 4.35 -3.83
C PRO A 101 -28.44 5.07 -3.12
N TYR A 102 -28.30 6.36 -2.80
CA TYR A 102 -29.30 7.20 -2.14
C TYR A 102 -29.07 8.70 -2.48
N PRO A 103 -30.09 9.59 -2.45
CA PRO A 103 -29.94 10.98 -2.87
C PRO A 103 -29.21 11.82 -1.80
N LEU A 104 -27.89 11.81 -1.82
CA LEU A 104 -27.05 12.77 -1.11
C LEU A 104 -27.04 14.13 -1.85
N TRP A 105 -26.96 15.23 -1.11
CA TRP A 105 -26.81 16.56 -1.70
C TRP A 105 -25.43 16.72 -2.36
N LYS A 106 -25.38 17.44 -3.48
CA LYS A 106 -24.13 17.68 -4.22
C LYS A 106 -23.31 18.74 -3.50
N ARG A 107 -22.07 18.41 -3.17
CA ARG A 107 -21.09 19.33 -2.58
C ARG A 107 -20.18 19.86 -3.70
N PRO A 108 -20.02 21.19 -3.88
CA PRO A 108 -19.13 21.73 -4.91
C PRO A 108 -17.65 21.46 -4.62
N PHE A 109 -17.28 21.37 -3.35
CA PHE A 109 -15.94 21.06 -2.88
C PHE A 109 -15.99 20.40 -1.48
N GLU A 110 -14.93 19.70 -1.12
CA GLU A 110 -14.63 19.32 0.26
C GLU A 110 -13.72 20.38 0.87
N ARG A 111 -13.91 20.73 2.15
CA ARG A 111 -13.01 21.67 2.86
C ARG A 111 -12.56 21.14 4.21
N SER A 112 -11.35 21.53 4.62
CA SER A 112 -10.86 21.36 5.99
C SER A 112 -11.70 22.18 6.98
N GLY A 113 -11.52 21.92 8.27
CA GLY A 113 -11.86 22.91 9.28
C GLY A 113 -10.95 24.14 9.18
N ASP A 114 -11.37 25.22 9.83
CA ASP A 114 -10.64 26.49 9.83
C ASP A 114 -9.35 26.36 10.65
N ILE A 115 -8.22 26.71 10.03
CA ILE A 115 -6.88 26.63 10.61
C ILE A 115 -6.52 28.01 11.12
N ASN A 116 -6.69 28.21 12.43
CA ASN A 116 -6.39 29.49 13.08
C ASN A 116 -4.90 29.61 13.41
N SER A 117 -4.27 30.68 12.92
CA SER A 117 -2.84 30.98 13.15
C SER A 117 -2.46 31.14 14.63
N ASP A 118 -3.38 31.56 15.49
CA ASP A 118 -3.08 31.73 16.92
C ASP A 118 -3.06 30.40 17.67
N ASN A 119 -3.68 29.36 17.11
CA ASN A 119 -3.80 28.05 17.71
C ASN A 119 -2.59 27.15 17.42
N TRP A 120 -2.56 25.97 18.05
CA TRP A 120 -1.54 24.97 17.75
C TRP A 120 -1.77 24.36 16.35
N ILE A 121 -0.70 24.31 15.56
CA ILE A 121 -0.69 23.76 14.19
C ILE A 121 0.55 22.89 14.06
N SER A 122 0.40 21.70 13.49
CA SER A 122 1.50 20.82 13.09
C SER A 122 1.19 20.24 11.72
N ALA A 123 2.14 20.32 10.80
CA ALA A 123 1.98 19.79 9.45
C ALA A 123 3.12 18.85 9.12
N THR A 124 2.80 17.65 8.64
CA THR A 124 3.78 16.67 8.18
C THR A 124 3.52 16.27 6.74
N TYR A 125 4.59 15.97 6.01
CA TYR A 125 4.56 15.42 4.67
C TYR A 125 5.12 13.99 4.73
N GLN A 126 4.38 13.09 4.10
CA GLN A 126 4.74 11.68 3.99
C GLN A 126 4.67 11.29 2.51
N ALA A 127 5.84 10.99 1.94
CA ALA A 127 5.93 10.53 0.57
C ALA A 127 5.33 9.11 0.42
N TYR A 128 4.80 8.82 -0.77
CA TYR A 128 4.41 7.47 -1.11
C TYR A 128 5.59 6.50 -0.97
N THR A 129 5.37 5.40 -0.25
CA THR A 129 6.32 4.29 -0.15
C THR A 129 5.66 3.04 -0.69
N ALA A 130 6.31 2.38 -1.64
CA ALA A 130 5.75 1.19 -2.28
C ALA A 130 5.64 0.00 -1.29
N PRO A 131 4.58 -0.82 -1.41
CA PRO A 131 4.48 -2.06 -0.65
C PRO A 131 5.54 -3.08 -1.09
N ALA A 132 6.05 -3.85 -0.14
CA ALA A 132 7.06 -4.87 -0.31
C ALA A 132 6.59 -6.20 0.28
N TYR A 133 6.72 -7.30 -0.48
CA TYR A 133 6.53 -8.65 0.04
C TYR A 133 7.82 -9.19 0.65
N SER A 134 7.69 -10.06 1.65
CA SER A 134 8.84 -10.74 2.21
C SER A 134 9.33 -11.78 1.22
N ALA A 135 10.64 -11.78 0.95
CA ALA A 135 11.27 -12.77 0.09
C ALA A 135 12.40 -13.49 0.82
N TRP A 136 12.53 -14.79 0.59
CA TRP A 136 13.60 -15.62 1.12
C TRP A 136 14.15 -16.51 0.02
N THR A 137 15.47 -16.57 -0.13
CA THR A 137 16.13 -17.37 -1.16
C THR A 137 16.86 -18.53 -0.54
N VAL A 138 16.68 -19.73 -1.11
CA VAL A 138 17.42 -20.94 -0.75
C VAL A 138 18.15 -21.45 -1.98
N GLY A 139 19.47 -21.60 -1.86
CA GLY A 139 20.36 -21.97 -2.96
C GLY A 139 20.99 -20.77 -3.68
N ALA A 140 21.79 -21.09 -4.69
CA ALA A 140 22.57 -20.18 -5.52
C ALA A 140 22.86 -20.87 -6.87
N PRO A 141 23.43 -20.18 -7.88
CA PRO A 141 23.82 -20.83 -9.12
C PRO A 141 24.68 -22.07 -8.89
N ILE A 142 24.51 -23.10 -9.72
CA ILE A 142 25.32 -24.33 -9.62
C ILE A 142 26.81 -23.97 -9.73
N ALA A 143 27.64 -24.61 -8.90
CA ALA A 143 29.06 -24.32 -8.71
C ALA A 143 29.38 -22.92 -8.12
N GLY A 144 28.37 -22.12 -7.77
CA GLY A 144 28.51 -20.90 -6.98
C GLY A 144 28.64 -21.19 -5.49
N ALA A 145 29.18 -20.22 -4.74
CA ALA A 145 29.10 -20.25 -3.28
C ALA A 145 27.63 -20.19 -2.84
N GLY A 146 27.19 -21.10 -1.98
CA GLY A 146 25.78 -21.18 -1.60
C GLY A 146 24.95 -22.21 -2.36
N ALA A 147 25.53 -22.89 -3.36
CA ALA A 147 24.82 -23.88 -4.17
C ALA A 147 24.34 -25.09 -3.34
N VAL A 148 23.24 -25.70 -3.76
CA VAL A 148 22.68 -26.88 -3.10
C VAL A 148 23.51 -28.11 -3.46
N ASN A 149 24.06 -28.78 -2.44
CA ASN A 149 24.76 -30.05 -2.60
C ASN A 149 23.79 -31.22 -2.42
N ILE A 150 23.86 -32.19 -3.34
CA ILE A 150 22.92 -33.32 -3.38
C ILE A 150 23.60 -34.64 -3.13
N LEU A 151 22.96 -35.45 -2.29
CA LEU A 151 23.29 -36.82 -1.99
C LEU A 151 22.14 -37.73 -2.42
N ASP A 152 22.48 -38.96 -2.78
CA ASP A 152 21.52 -40.02 -3.08
C ASP A 152 20.82 -40.50 -1.80
N GLU A 153 19.55 -40.89 -1.91
CA GLU A 153 18.78 -41.54 -0.83
C GLU A 153 18.70 -40.73 0.47
N GLN A 154 18.78 -39.41 0.36
CA GLN A 154 18.78 -38.47 1.48
C GLN A 154 17.48 -37.66 1.52
N GLU A 155 16.93 -37.45 2.73
CA GLU A 155 15.81 -36.53 2.97
C GLU A 155 16.30 -35.09 3.07
N TYR A 156 15.71 -34.22 2.26
CA TYR A 156 15.86 -32.77 2.33
C TYR A 156 14.56 -32.14 2.81
N SER A 157 14.63 -31.22 3.77
CA SER A 157 13.44 -30.51 4.25
C SER A 157 13.71 -29.05 4.59
N ILE A 158 12.70 -28.24 4.30
CA ILE A 158 12.66 -26.80 4.59
C ILE A 158 11.39 -26.54 5.40
N GLN A 159 11.50 -25.66 6.39
CA GLN A 159 10.36 -25.13 7.14
C GLN A 159 10.26 -23.63 6.94
N ILE A 160 9.06 -23.14 6.67
CA ILE A 160 8.76 -21.72 6.51
C ILE A 160 7.86 -21.29 7.65
N ALA A 161 8.37 -20.41 8.50
CA ALA A 161 7.58 -19.75 9.53
C ALA A 161 7.01 -18.44 8.98
N GLU A 162 5.71 -18.24 9.15
CA GLU A 162 5.00 -17.01 8.80
C GLU A 162 4.77 -16.16 10.06
N PHE A 163 5.24 -14.92 10.05
CA PHE A 163 5.05 -13.94 11.13
C PHE A 163 4.24 -12.75 10.63
N GLY A 164 3.52 -12.09 11.53
CA GLY A 164 2.84 -10.84 11.21
C GLY A 164 1.69 -10.60 12.16
N TYR A 165 1.35 -9.33 12.39
CA TYR A 165 0.38 -8.93 13.42
C TYR A 165 -0.90 -9.76 13.40
N ALA A 166 -1.48 -9.93 12.21
CA ALA A 166 -2.74 -10.63 12.08
C ALA A 166 -2.57 -12.16 12.18
N ASN A 167 -1.46 -12.74 11.68
CA ASN A 167 -1.14 -14.16 11.88
C ASN A 167 -0.88 -14.47 13.37
N ASP A 168 -0.14 -13.61 14.06
CA ASP A 168 0.21 -13.80 15.46
C ASP A 168 -1.03 -13.71 16.37
N ILE A 169 -2.03 -12.88 16.03
CA ILE A 169 -3.31 -12.85 16.76
C ILE A 169 -4.05 -14.18 16.63
N PHE A 170 -4.23 -14.68 15.40
CA PHE A 170 -5.02 -15.89 15.16
C PHE A 170 -4.32 -17.18 15.64
N TYR A 171 -2.98 -17.20 15.62
CA TYR A 171 -2.20 -18.37 15.98
C TYR A 171 -1.43 -18.23 17.31
N SER A 172 -1.75 -17.20 18.11
CA SER A 172 -1.08 -16.91 19.40
C SER A 172 -1.04 -18.10 20.38
N SER A 173 -2.11 -18.91 20.42
CA SER A 173 -2.19 -20.09 21.29
C SER A 173 -1.47 -21.32 20.74
N SER A 174 -1.11 -21.32 19.45
CA SER A 174 -0.72 -22.50 18.68
C SER A 174 0.76 -22.51 18.28
N ALA A 175 1.53 -21.54 18.76
CA ALA A 175 2.84 -21.15 18.22
C ALA A 175 2.76 -20.64 16.77
N THR A 176 3.88 -20.11 16.25
CA THR A 176 3.97 -19.52 14.91
C THR A 176 3.49 -20.50 13.84
N ASN A 177 2.71 -20.02 12.86
CA ASN A 177 2.27 -20.85 11.74
C ASN A 177 3.49 -21.31 10.92
N VAL A 178 3.67 -22.62 10.75
CA VAL A 178 4.80 -23.21 10.02
C VAL A 178 4.30 -24.15 8.93
N ILE A 179 4.91 -24.03 7.76
CA ILE A 179 4.69 -24.93 6.63
C ILE A 179 5.99 -25.66 6.37
N ALA A 180 5.93 -26.98 6.28
CA ALA A 180 7.08 -27.82 5.99
C ALA A 180 6.92 -28.47 4.60
N GLY A 181 8.00 -28.48 3.84
CA GLY A 181 8.15 -29.27 2.63
C GLY A 181 9.33 -30.21 2.81
N SER A 182 9.16 -31.49 2.48
CA SER A 182 10.27 -32.45 2.46
C SER A 182 10.23 -33.31 1.21
N TYR A 183 11.40 -33.75 0.78
CA TYR A 183 11.56 -34.65 -0.34
C TYR A 183 12.71 -35.61 -0.07
N VAL A 184 12.48 -36.90 -0.32
CA VAL A 184 13.53 -37.93 -0.25
C VAL A 184 14.04 -38.15 -1.66
N THR A 185 15.32 -37.89 -1.85
CA THR A 185 15.98 -38.06 -3.14
C THR A 185 16.06 -39.55 -3.51
N PRO A 186 15.83 -39.92 -4.78
CA PRO A 186 16.11 -41.26 -5.24
C PRO A 186 17.63 -41.47 -5.38
N ASN A 187 18.03 -42.68 -5.75
CA ASN A 187 19.42 -42.97 -6.13
C ASN A 187 19.68 -42.40 -7.54
N TYR A 188 20.17 -41.17 -7.65
CA TYR A 188 20.38 -40.50 -8.94
C TYR A 188 21.43 -41.19 -9.79
N THR A 189 22.42 -41.81 -9.14
CA THR A 189 23.46 -42.59 -9.81
C THR A 189 22.86 -43.78 -10.57
N ALA A 190 21.92 -44.50 -9.95
CA ALA A 190 21.24 -45.64 -10.58
C ALA A 190 20.19 -45.21 -11.62
N LEU A 191 19.49 -44.10 -11.39
CA LEU A 191 18.49 -43.57 -12.32
C LEU A 191 19.10 -42.87 -13.55
N GLY A 192 20.36 -42.45 -13.48
CA GLY A 192 21.03 -41.72 -14.57
C GLY A 192 20.47 -40.31 -14.78
N THR A 193 20.02 -39.64 -13.71
CA THR A 193 19.42 -38.31 -13.79
C THR A 193 20.45 -37.25 -14.23
N THR A 194 20.10 -36.47 -15.26
CA THR A 194 20.99 -35.46 -15.85
C THR A 194 21.32 -34.32 -14.88
N ASN A 195 20.33 -33.81 -14.16
CA ASN A 195 20.50 -32.71 -13.20
C ASN A 195 19.76 -33.02 -11.88
N PRO A 196 20.44 -33.65 -10.91
CA PRO A 196 19.86 -33.95 -9.60
C PRO A 196 19.37 -32.70 -8.84
N VAL A 197 20.01 -31.53 -9.04
CA VAL A 197 19.66 -30.27 -8.37
C VAL A 197 18.31 -29.76 -8.82
N ASP A 198 18.12 -29.72 -10.12
CA ASP A 198 16.84 -29.41 -10.71
C ASP A 198 15.73 -30.35 -10.21
N HIS A 199 15.99 -31.67 -10.19
CA HIS A 199 15.00 -32.64 -9.71
C HIS A 199 14.59 -32.41 -8.25
N LEU A 200 15.56 -32.26 -7.34
CA LEU A 200 15.29 -32.01 -5.93
C LEU A 200 14.50 -30.70 -5.72
N LEU A 201 14.96 -29.61 -6.31
CA LEU A 201 14.39 -28.28 -6.08
C LEU A 201 13.00 -28.14 -6.67
N GLN A 202 12.74 -28.72 -7.84
CA GLN A 202 11.39 -28.73 -8.42
C GLN A 202 10.40 -29.50 -7.54
N ASN A 203 10.79 -30.69 -7.06
CA ASN A 203 9.95 -31.47 -6.15
C ASN A 203 9.70 -30.73 -4.83
N LEU A 204 10.74 -30.14 -4.20
CA LEU A 204 10.58 -29.34 -2.99
C LEU A 204 9.68 -28.11 -3.21
N ALA A 205 9.88 -27.35 -4.28
CA ALA A 205 9.06 -26.18 -4.59
C ALA A 205 7.58 -26.57 -4.81
N TYR A 206 7.34 -27.72 -5.44
CA TYR A 206 5.99 -28.26 -5.60
C TYR A 206 5.31 -28.56 -4.25
N GLU A 207 6.02 -29.13 -3.28
CA GLU A 207 5.50 -29.43 -1.94
C GLU A 207 5.03 -28.17 -1.18
N PHE A 208 5.66 -27.02 -1.43
CA PHE A 208 5.19 -25.73 -0.90
C PHE A 208 4.02 -25.18 -1.71
N ASN A 209 4.12 -25.21 -3.04
CA ASN A 209 3.08 -24.67 -3.91
C ASN A 209 1.75 -25.40 -3.76
N ARG A 210 1.73 -26.72 -3.50
CA ARG A 210 0.48 -27.45 -3.20
C ARG A 210 -0.23 -27.01 -1.93
N ASN A 211 0.51 -26.45 -0.98
CA ASN A 211 -0.03 -25.89 0.27
C ASN A 211 -0.37 -24.40 0.13
N SER A 212 0.05 -23.76 -0.97
CA SER A 212 -0.29 -22.39 -1.30
C SER A 212 -1.72 -22.26 -1.77
N ARG A 213 -2.34 -21.11 -1.51
CA ARG A 213 -3.65 -20.75 -2.09
C ARG A 213 -3.66 -20.60 -3.60
N HIS A 214 -2.49 -20.47 -4.23
CA HIS A 214 -2.36 -20.26 -5.68
C HIS A 214 -2.21 -21.56 -6.46
N LEU A 215 -2.18 -22.73 -5.81
CA LEU A 215 -2.32 -24.02 -6.47
C LEU A 215 -3.70 -24.61 -6.19
N GLY A 216 -4.57 -24.58 -7.21
CA GLY A 216 -5.83 -25.31 -7.20
C GLY A 216 -5.61 -26.74 -7.69
N ILE A 217 -5.64 -27.72 -6.78
CA ILE A 217 -5.63 -29.13 -7.16
C ILE A 217 -7.05 -29.52 -7.54
N TYR A 218 -7.33 -29.55 -8.85
CA TYR A 218 -8.65 -29.77 -9.45
C TYR A 218 -9.67 -28.66 -9.13
N ASN A 219 -10.72 -28.53 -9.95
CA ASN A 219 -11.85 -27.59 -9.79
C ASN A 219 -12.66 -27.75 -8.48
N ASN A 220 -12.13 -28.42 -7.46
CA ASN A 220 -12.72 -28.56 -6.14
C ASN A 220 -12.11 -27.53 -5.19
N ASN A 221 -12.86 -26.45 -4.94
CA ASN A 221 -12.58 -25.42 -3.92
C ASN A 221 -12.56 -25.94 -2.46
N VAL A 222 -12.54 -27.27 -2.25
CA VAL A 222 -12.67 -27.90 -0.92
C VAL A 222 -11.33 -28.41 -0.39
N PHE A 223 -10.37 -28.75 -1.27
CA PHE A 223 -9.09 -29.34 -0.87
C PHE A 223 -7.88 -28.60 -1.48
N HIS A 224 -7.92 -27.27 -1.47
CA HIS A 224 -6.78 -26.46 -1.87
C HIS A 224 -5.96 -26.01 -0.65
N GLY A 225 -4.66 -25.79 -0.86
CA GLY A 225 -3.81 -25.17 0.13
C GLY A 225 -4.32 -23.77 0.51
N ASN A 226 -4.06 -23.31 1.74
CA ASN A 226 -4.48 -21.99 2.22
C ASN A 226 -3.31 -21.15 2.77
N SER A 227 -2.07 -21.57 2.48
CA SER A 227 -0.91 -20.75 2.82
C SER A 227 -0.82 -19.52 1.93
N ASN A 228 -0.31 -18.43 2.51
CA ASN A 228 0.04 -17.20 1.81
C ASN A 228 1.50 -17.20 1.35
N VAL A 229 2.12 -18.36 1.10
CA VAL A 229 3.48 -18.47 0.56
C VAL A 229 3.45 -19.13 -0.80
N VAL A 230 4.26 -18.63 -1.72
CA VAL A 230 4.51 -19.25 -3.04
C VAL A 230 6.01 -19.46 -3.22
N ALA A 231 6.39 -20.57 -3.82
CA ALA A 231 7.75 -20.92 -4.18
C ALA A 231 7.96 -20.77 -5.69
N PHE A 232 9.01 -20.05 -6.09
CA PHE A 232 9.43 -19.87 -7.47
C PHE A 232 10.78 -20.54 -7.70
N GLY A 233 10.92 -21.28 -8.80
CA GLY A 233 12.22 -21.79 -9.24
C GLY A 233 13.00 -20.70 -9.98
N ILE A 234 14.29 -20.57 -9.71
CA ILE A 234 15.22 -19.69 -10.42
C ILE A 234 16.35 -20.51 -11.02
N GLY A 235 16.76 -20.17 -12.24
CA GLY A 235 17.96 -20.71 -12.89
C GLY A 235 18.69 -19.68 -13.73
N THR A 236 19.89 -20.03 -14.20
CA THR A 236 20.75 -19.13 -14.99
C THR A 236 20.38 -19.05 -16.48
N SER A 237 19.77 -20.10 -17.04
CA SER A 237 19.30 -20.14 -18.44
C SER A 237 18.45 -21.39 -18.70
N ALA A 238 17.14 -21.29 -18.84
CA ALA A 238 16.26 -22.43 -19.13
C ALA A 238 15.43 -22.20 -20.40
N ALA A 239 15.25 -23.25 -21.21
CA ALA A 239 14.49 -23.17 -22.46
C ALA A 239 13.01 -22.74 -22.26
N ALA A 240 12.45 -23.00 -21.06
CA ALA A 240 11.09 -22.61 -20.67
C ALA A 240 11.06 -21.44 -19.66
N GLY A 241 12.21 -20.80 -19.40
CA GLY A 241 12.35 -19.74 -18.42
C GLY A 241 11.83 -18.38 -18.92
N SER A 242 11.47 -17.51 -17.97
CA SER A 242 11.17 -16.11 -18.23
C SER A 242 12.12 -15.22 -17.44
N GLN A 243 12.88 -14.35 -18.12
CA GLN A 243 13.81 -13.44 -17.45
C GLN A 243 13.11 -12.60 -16.39
N ILE A 244 13.64 -12.60 -15.16
CA ILE A 244 13.02 -11.93 -14.01
C ILE A 244 12.88 -10.41 -14.27
N SER A 245 13.87 -9.81 -14.90
CA SER A 245 13.87 -8.38 -15.27
C SER A 245 12.80 -8.03 -16.30
N ALA A 246 12.49 -8.96 -17.21
CA ALA A 246 11.54 -8.80 -18.31
C ALA A 246 10.09 -9.13 -17.94
N LEU A 247 9.81 -9.55 -16.70
CA LEU A 247 8.45 -9.83 -16.24
C LEU A 247 7.57 -8.56 -16.33
N THR A 248 6.41 -8.69 -16.95
CA THR A 248 5.45 -7.59 -17.12
C THR A 248 4.41 -7.62 -16.00
N VAL A 249 4.24 -6.50 -15.29
CA VAL A 249 3.20 -6.33 -14.27
C VAL A 249 1.82 -6.43 -14.92
N GLY A 250 0.90 -7.14 -14.29
CA GLY A 250 -0.46 -7.41 -14.77
C GLY A 250 -0.58 -8.71 -15.58
N ASN A 251 0.53 -9.27 -16.06
CA ASN A 251 0.51 -10.56 -16.76
C ASN A 251 0.44 -11.73 -15.76
N VAL A 252 -0.18 -12.82 -16.19
CA VAL A 252 -0.22 -14.07 -15.44
C VAL A 252 1.10 -14.82 -15.67
N TYR A 253 1.73 -15.27 -14.60
CA TYR A 253 2.86 -16.20 -14.63
C TYR A 253 2.41 -17.57 -14.13
N THR A 254 2.85 -18.61 -14.82
CA THR A 254 2.61 -20.01 -14.43
C THR A 254 3.67 -20.44 -13.43
N ILE A 255 3.26 -20.69 -12.19
CA ILE A 255 4.14 -21.18 -11.11
C ILE A 255 4.39 -22.68 -11.28
N VAL A 256 3.34 -23.44 -11.60
CA VAL A 256 3.40 -24.90 -11.79
C VAL A 256 2.81 -25.23 -13.16
N ALA A 257 3.60 -25.85 -14.04
CA ALA A 257 3.25 -26.12 -15.43
C ALA A 257 2.66 -27.53 -15.67
N ASN A 258 2.26 -28.24 -14.61
CA ASN A 258 1.66 -29.57 -14.75
C ASN A 258 0.29 -29.51 -15.45
N VAL A 259 0.11 -30.36 -16.47
CA VAL A 259 -1.02 -30.36 -17.43
C VAL A 259 -2.43 -30.50 -16.82
N ASN A 260 -2.55 -30.83 -15.53
CA ASN A 260 -3.83 -31.04 -14.85
C ASN A 260 -4.03 -30.20 -13.57
N VAL A 261 -3.02 -29.43 -13.16
CA VAL A 261 -2.99 -28.68 -11.88
C VAL A 261 -2.15 -27.41 -12.11
N GLY A 262 -2.68 -26.47 -12.88
CA GLY A 262 -1.99 -25.22 -13.18
C GLY A 262 -2.05 -24.26 -12.00
N GLY A 263 -0.90 -23.96 -11.39
CA GLY A 263 -0.76 -22.89 -10.40
C GLY A 263 -0.39 -21.59 -11.10
N GLN A 264 -1.21 -20.56 -10.97
CA GLN A 264 -1.02 -19.27 -11.66
C GLN A 264 -1.08 -18.10 -10.68
N ILE A 265 -0.30 -17.08 -10.97
CA ILE A 265 -0.30 -15.83 -10.20
C ILE A 265 -0.17 -14.63 -11.13
N VAL A 266 -0.94 -13.59 -10.85
CA VAL A 266 -0.81 -12.31 -11.54
C VAL A 266 0.43 -11.60 -10.98
N MET A 267 1.36 -11.22 -11.86
CA MET A 267 2.55 -10.47 -11.48
C MET A 267 2.17 -9.06 -11.05
N THR A 268 2.30 -8.77 -9.76
CA THR A 268 2.23 -7.39 -9.24
C THR A 268 3.63 -6.79 -9.17
N GLN A 269 3.72 -5.46 -9.10
CA GLN A 269 5.00 -4.78 -8.94
C GLN A 269 5.76 -5.30 -7.69
N ALA A 270 5.06 -5.45 -6.57
CA ALA A 270 5.65 -5.95 -5.33
C ALA A 270 6.16 -7.41 -5.42
N ILE A 271 5.49 -8.28 -6.19
CA ILE A 271 6.01 -9.66 -6.45
C ILE A 271 7.26 -9.59 -7.32
N LYS A 272 7.24 -8.78 -8.38
CA LYS A 272 8.41 -8.59 -9.25
C LYS A 272 9.62 -8.10 -8.47
N ASP A 273 9.43 -7.11 -7.59
CA ASP A 273 10.50 -6.56 -6.76
C ASP A 273 11.05 -7.60 -5.76
N ALA A 274 10.15 -8.40 -5.14
CA ALA A 274 10.52 -9.53 -4.29
C ALA A 274 11.36 -10.58 -5.02
N LEU A 275 11.04 -10.88 -6.27
CA LEU A 275 11.80 -11.82 -7.10
C LEU A 275 13.16 -11.24 -7.53
N ILE A 276 13.22 -9.94 -7.85
CA ILE A 276 14.49 -9.25 -8.15
C ILE A 276 15.40 -9.26 -6.91
N ALA A 277 14.85 -8.97 -5.73
CA ALA A 277 15.58 -9.05 -4.47
C ALA A 277 16.07 -10.48 -4.20
N GLY A 278 15.21 -11.48 -4.41
CA GLY A 278 15.55 -12.90 -4.28
C GLY A 278 16.70 -13.33 -5.19
N ARG A 279 16.62 -12.95 -6.48
CA ARG A 279 17.70 -13.16 -7.45
C ARG A 279 19.04 -12.59 -6.96
N ILE A 280 19.03 -11.34 -6.49
CA ILE A 280 20.25 -10.68 -6.00
C ILE A 280 20.79 -11.39 -4.75
N ALA A 281 19.94 -11.72 -3.79
CA ALA A 281 20.31 -12.43 -2.57
C ALA A 281 20.83 -13.86 -2.84
N GLY A 282 20.35 -14.50 -3.90
CA GLY A 282 20.84 -15.79 -4.39
C GLY A 282 22.15 -15.72 -5.19
N GLY A 283 22.68 -14.52 -5.49
CA GLY A 283 23.90 -14.35 -6.28
C GLY A 283 23.71 -14.59 -7.79
N PHE A 284 22.48 -14.52 -8.30
CA PHE A 284 22.17 -14.73 -9.71
C PHE A 284 22.42 -13.46 -10.56
N ALA A 285 22.88 -13.65 -11.79
CA ALA A 285 23.09 -12.57 -12.74
C ALA A 285 21.77 -11.91 -13.20
N GLY A 286 21.87 -10.72 -13.79
CA GLY A 286 20.70 -9.96 -14.27
C GLY A 286 19.82 -10.67 -15.29
N THR A 287 20.38 -11.67 -15.98
CA THR A 287 19.73 -12.51 -17.01
C THR A 287 19.03 -13.74 -16.44
N ALA A 288 19.07 -13.97 -15.12
CA ALA A 288 18.44 -15.13 -14.52
C ALA A 288 16.93 -15.17 -14.75
N GLU A 289 16.40 -16.38 -14.82
CA GLU A 289 15.06 -16.68 -15.28
C GLU A 289 14.25 -17.33 -14.16
N LEU A 290 12.96 -16.98 -14.11
CA LEU A 290 11.99 -17.80 -13.41
C LEU A 290 11.69 -19.02 -14.27
N ILE A 291 11.68 -20.19 -13.64
CA ILE A 291 11.39 -21.46 -14.28
C ILE A 291 10.09 -21.99 -13.66
N PRO A 292 9.06 -22.30 -14.47
CA PRO A 292 7.86 -22.92 -13.94
C PRO A 292 8.19 -24.33 -13.42
N ILE A 293 7.61 -24.70 -12.28
CA ILE A 293 7.83 -26.02 -11.69
C ILE A 293 7.05 -27.07 -12.49
N ASP A 294 7.73 -28.08 -13.02
CA ASP A 294 7.16 -29.17 -13.80
C ASP A 294 7.80 -30.51 -13.42
N LEU A 295 7.03 -31.30 -12.66
CA LEU A 295 7.47 -32.62 -12.19
C LEU A 295 7.68 -33.64 -13.32
N SER A 296 7.11 -33.42 -14.51
CA SER A 296 7.29 -34.33 -15.65
C SER A 296 8.64 -34.17 -16.34
N THR A 297 9.28 -33.00 -16.18
CA THR A 297 10.58 -32.66 -16.77
C THR A 297 11.66 -32.45 -15.72
N ALA A 298 11.34 -32.60 -14.44
CA ALA A 298 12.27 -32.47 -13.32
C ALA A 298 13.51 -33.38 -13.52
N GLY A 299 14.69 -32.79 -13.41
CA GLY A 299 15.99 -33.46 -13.55
C GLY A 299 16.44 -33.78 -14.98
N THR A 300 15.62 -33.45 -15.99
CA THR A 300 15.94 -33.71 -17.41
C THR A 300 16.77 -32.60 -18.04
N ALA A 301 16.71 -31.40 -17.47
CA ALA A 301 17.48 -30.25 -17.94
C ALA A 301 18.98 -30.53 -17.87
N ALA A 302 19.75 -29.92 -18.77
CA ALA A 302 21.20 -29.94 -18.66
C ALA A 302 21.64 -29.30 -17.34
N LEU A 303 22.85 -29.65 -16.88
CA LEU A 303 23.52 -28.92 -15.80
C LEU A 303 23.56 -27.42 -16.15
N ASN A 304 23.17 -26.57 -15.20
CA ASN A 304 23.02 -25.12 -15.35
C ASN A 304 21.89 -24.65 -16.29
N ALA A 305 20.94 -25.54 -16.62
CA ALA A 305 19.80 -25.21 -17.48
C ALA A 305 18.43 -25.52 -16.88
N GLY A 306 18.38 -25.75 -15.56
CA GLY A 306 17.17 -26.04 -14.80
C GLY A 306 17.05 -25.14 -13.56
N VAL A 307 16.23 -25.55 -12.60
CA VAL A 307 16.10 -24.87 -11.30
C VAL A 307 17.36 -25.09 -10.47
N GLU A 308 17.96 -23.99 -10.03
CA GLU A 308 19.21 -23.96 -9.25
C GLU A 308 18.97 -23.41 -7.83
N ALA A 309 17.93 -22.59 -7.66
CA ALA A 309 17.50 -22.06 -6.36
C ALA A 309 15.98 -21.92 -6.30
N ILE A 310 15.47 -21.78 -5.07
CA ILE A 310 14.07 -21.49 -4.79
C ILE A 310 13.97 -20.12 -4.12
N VAL A 311 13.05 -19.28 -4.59
CA VAL A 311 12.65 -18.06 -3.91
C VAL A 311 11.24 -18.22 -3.37
N PHE A 312 11.12 -18.11 -2.06
CA PHE A 312 9.84 -18.04 -1.37
C PHE A 312 9.40 -16.59 -1.28
N VAL A 313 8.15 -16.31 -1.62
CA VAL A 313 7.53 -14.99 -1.52
C VAL A 313 6.29 -15.10 -0.66
N SER A 314 6.16 -14.20 0.32
CA SER A 314 4.93 -14.05 1.10
C SER A 314 3.89 -13.26 0.30
N LEU A 315 2.63 -13.59 0.51
CA LEU A 315 1.49 -12.96 -0.15
C LEU A 315 0.61 -12.28 0.91
N ASP A 316 -0.19 -11.32 0.45
CA ASP A 316 -1.18 -10.68 1.32
C ASP A 316 -2.18 -11.72 1.80
N ARG A 317 -2.43 -11.83 3.10
CA ARG A 317 -3.56 -12.64 3.60
C ARG A 317 -4.87 -12.09 3.06
N ASN A 318 -5.89 -12.94 2.92
CA ASN A 318 -7.25 -12.45 2.68
C ASN A 318 -7.74 -11.62 3.87
N PRO A 319 -8.43 -10.48 3.63
CA PRO A 319 -9.04 -9.69 4.68
C PRO A 319 -10.17 -10.50 5.34
N ALA A 320 -10.20 -10.51 6.67
CA ALA A 320 -11.23 -11.17 7.47
C ALA A 320 -12.14 -10.13 8.13
N TYR A 321 -13.39 -10.51 8.41
CA TYR A 321 -14.38 -9.61 9.04
C TYR A 321 -13.93 -9.03 10.38
N ILE A 322 -13.11 -9.78 11.14
CA ILE A 322 -12.65 -9.40 12.49
C ILE A 322 -11.37 -8.53 12.45
N ASP A 323 -10.86 -8.18 11.26
CA ASP A 323 -9.62 -7.43 11.14
C ASP A 323 -9.76 -5.97 11.63
N ARG A 324 -9.21 -5.71 12.82
CA ARG A 324 -9.20 -4.37 13.42
C ARG A 324 -8.10 -3.48 12.84
N ILE A 325 -7.06 -4.07 12.26
CA ILE A 325 -5.88 -3.40 11.69
C ILE A 325 -5.80 -3.73 10.20
N PRO A 326 -5.46 -2.76 9.32
CA PRO A 326 -5.51 -2.97 7.87
C PRO A 326 -4.31 -3.76 7.31
N PHE A 327 -3.36 -4.19 8.15
CA PHE A 327 -2.15 -4.89 7.72
C PHE A 327 -2.47 -6.35 7.34
N LEU A 328 -2.14 -6.74 6.11
CA LEU A 328 -2.35 -8.08 5.55
C LEU A 328 -1.05 -8.81 5.19
N LYS A 329 0.07 -8.11 5.08
CA LYS A 329 1.35 -8.69 4.70
C LYS A 329 1.99 -9.43 5.86
N SER A 330 2.59 -10.58 5.55
CA SER A 330 3.34 -11.40 6.49
C SER A 330 4.83 -11.42 6.15
N THR A 331 5.66 -11.52 7.18
CA THR A 331 7.08 -11.86 7.04
C THR A 331 7.22 -13.37 6.98
N ILE A 332 8.17 -13.86 6.19
CA ILE A 332 8.53 -15.28 6.18
C ILE A 332 9.98 -15.48 6.62
N ARG A 333 10.24 -16.66 7.19
CA ARG A 333 11.59 -17.15 7.46
C ARG A 333 11.69 -18.60 7.02
N ALA A 334 12.59 -18.90 6.09
CA ALA A 334 12.87 -20.26 5.68
C ALA A 334 14.06 -20.82 6.47
N GLY A 335 13.85 -21.92 7.19
CA GLY A 335 14.87 -22.70 7.88
C GLY A 335 15.13 -24.01 7.14
N LEU A 336 16.41 -24.34 6.96
CA LEU A 336 16.84 -25.63 6.42
C LEU A 336 16.88 -26.64 7.58
N THR A 337 16.04 -27.67 7.55
CA THR A 337 15.86 -28.55 8.71
C THR A 337 16.50 -29.92 8.56
N ARG A 338 16.60 -30.45 7.34
CA ARG A 338 17.26 -31.74 7.06
C ARG A 338 17.91 -31.74 5.69
N GLY A 339 18.96 -32.56 5.52
CA GLY A 339 19.62 -32.86 4.25
C GLY A 339 20.57 -31.77 3.73
N PHE A 340 20.28 -30.50 4.00
CA PHE A 340 21.14 -29.40 3.60
C PHE A 340 22.34 -29.25 4.54
N ASP A 341 23.50 -28.95 3.95
CA ASP A 341 24.65 -28.46 4.70
C ASP A 341 24.44 -26.98 5.04
N TYR A 342 24.07 -26.72 6.29
CA TYR A 342 23.75 -25.38 6.80
C TYR A 342 24.94 -24.40 6.78
N ALA A 343 26.17 -24.90 6.63
CA ALA A 343 27.36 -24.05 6.55
C ALA A 343 27.65 -23.56 5.13
N THR A 344 27.17 -24.29 4.11
CA THR A 344 27.54 -24.04 2.71
C THR A 344 26.36 -23.68 1.82
N VAL A 345 25.15 -24.14 2.12
CA VAL A 345 23.94 -23.83 1.34
C VAL A 345 23.41 -22.46 1.72
N ASN A 346 23.15 -21.62 0.72
CA ASN A 346 22.60 -20.28 0.93
C ASN A 346 21.15 -20.37 1.43
N SER A 347 20.84 -19.66 2.52
CA SER A 347 19.48 -19.43 3.00
C SER A 347 19.41 -18.03 3.57
N VAL A 348 18.96 -17.08 2.75
CA VAL A 348 19.07 -15.65 3.06
C VAL A 348 17.73 -14.94 2.86
N LYS A 349 17.43 -14.05 3.82
CA LYS A 349 16.35 -13.08 3.68
C LYS A 349 16.69 -12.10 2.56
N ALA A 350 15.87 -12.08 1.53
CA ALA A 350 16.10 -11.22 0.38
C ALA A 350 15.42 -9.84 0.53
N GLN A 351 14.24 -9.80 1.16
CA GLN A 351 13.48 -8.56 1.32
C GLN A 351 12.64 -8.57 2.59
N ASP A 352 12.63 -7.41 3.28
CA ASP A 352 11.73 -7.12 4.39
C ASP A 352 10.32 -6.76 3.90
N VAL A 353 9.33 -7.11 4.71
CA VAL A 353 7.93 -6.81 4.39
C VAL A 353 7.59 -5.37 4.76
N HIS A 354 6.81 -4.70 3.91
CA HIS A 354 6.21 -3.40 4.22
C HIS A 354 4.86 -3.25 3.52
N GLU A 355 3.83 -2.81 4.24
CA GLU A 355 2.50 -2.46 3.69
C GLU A 355 2.49 -1.29 2.67
N GLY A 356 3.61 -0.58 2.54
CA GLY A 356 3.67 0.71 1.91
C GLY A 356 3.00 1.81 2.73
N GLN A 357 3.10 3.03 2.22
CA GLN A 357 2.49 4.25 2.73
C GLN A 357 1.89 4.98 1.52
N GLY A 358 0.75 5.66 1.65
CA GLY A 358 0.15 6.33 0.49
C GLY A 358 -0.66 5.44 -0.47
N THR A 359 -0.92 4.17 -0.11
CA THR A 359 -1.72 3.27 -0.95
C THR A 359 -3.21 3.56 -0.78
N VAL A 360 -3.99 3.44 -1.88
CA VAL A 360 -5.45 3.65 -1.88
C VAL A 360 -6.13 2.87 -0.78
N ARG A 361 -5.78 1.59 -0.64
CA ARG A 361 -6.44 0.69 0.31
C ARG A 361 -6.29 1.17 1.76
N LEU A 362 -5.08 1.56 2.17
CA LEU A 362 -4.85 2.06 3.53
C LEU A 362 -5.60 3.38 3.77
N LEU A 363 -5.61 4.26 2.78
CA LEU A 363 -6.32 5.53 2.81
C LEU A 363 -7.84 5.37 2.86
N GLU A 364 -8.41 4.44 2.09
CA GLU A 364 -9.82 4.11 2.11
C GLU A 364 -10.24 3.46 3.44
N ASP A 365 -9.43 2.55 3.98
CA ASP A 365 -9.67 1.96 5.30
C ASP A 365 -9.66 3.04 6.39
N GLN A 366 -8.73 4.01 6.31
CA GLN A 366 -8.70 5.14 7.24
C GLN A 366 -9.92 6.05 7.08
N TYR A 367 -10.32 6.35 5.84
CA TYR A 367 -11.53 7.11 5.55
C TYR A 367 -12.76 6.42 6.14
N ARG A 368 -12.97 5.12 5.88
CA ARG A 368 -14.12 4.38 6.42
C ARG A 368 -14.14 4.33 7.95
N LYS A 369 -12.98 4.10 8.59
CA LYS A 369 -12.86 4.08 10.07
C LYS A 369 -13.20 5.42 10.74
N THR A 370 -13.14 6.52 10.00
CA THR A 370 -13.34 7.88 10.50
C THR A 370 -14.64 8.50 10.01
N HIS A 371 -15.39 7.77 9.18
CA HIS A 371 -16.65 8.22 8.60
C HIS A 371 -17.66 8.64 9.67
N SER A 372 -17.86 7.79 10.68
CA SER A 372 -18.74 8.08 11.80
C SER A 372 -18.39 9.39 12.53
N GLN A 373 -17.10 9.71 12.70
CA GLN A 373 -16.70 10.95 13.39
C GLN A 373 -17.00 12.20 12.57
N ARG A 374 -16.83 12.13 11.25
CA ARG A 374 -17.22 13.22 10.35
C ARG A 374 -18.72 13.48 10.36
N LEU A 375 -19.53 12.44 10.56
CA LEU A 375 -20.99 12.51 10.53
C LEU A 375 -21.60 12.96 11.87
N TYR A 376 -21.06 12.49 13.01
CA TYR A 376 -21.58 12.82 14.34
C TYR A 376 -21.26 14.23 14.84
N ASN A 377 -20.47 15.02 14.11
CA ASN A 377 -20.31 16.45 14.42
C ASN A 377 -21.58 17.26 14.12
N LEU A 378 -22.53 16.75 13.30
CA LEU A 378 -23.62 17.58 12.77
C LEU A 378 -25.06 17.05 12.87
N ASN A 379 -25.35 15.81 13.30
CA ASN A 379 -26.69 15.41 13.80
C ASN A 379 -26.74 13.94 14.26
N HIS A 380 -27.58 13.65 15.26
CA HIS A 380 -27.52 12.45 16.11
C HIS A 380 -28.53 11.32 15.77
N THR A 381 -29.22 11.28 14.62
CA THR A 381 -30.48 10.50 14.59
C THR A 381 -30.87 9.69 13.34
N GLU A 382 -30.11 9.66 12.23
CA GLU A 382 -30.60 8.96 11.03
C GLU A 382 -29.97 7.57 10.80
N PHE A 383 -30.82 6.55 10.84
CA PHE A 383 -30.58 5.19 10.33
C PHE A 383 -31.36 5.01 9.02
N PRO A 384 -30.75 4.50 7.93
CA PRO A 384 -29.37 4.05 7.78
C PRO A 384 -28.34 5.20 7.76
N ILE A 385 -27.14 4.93 8.25
CA ILE A 385 -26.01 5.87 8.18
C ILE A 385 -25.57 5.97 6.72
N ILE A 386 -25.76 7.13 6.09
CA ILE A 386 -25.42 7.35 4.68
C ILE A 386 -23.94 7.74 4.57
N GLU A 387 -23.18 7.04 3.73
CA GLU A 387 -21.75 7.31 3.51
C GLU A 387 -21.51 8.01 2.16
N PHE A 388 -20.70 9.07 2.15
CA PHE A 388 -20.20 9.63 0.90
C PHE A 388 -19.17 8.67 0.29
N PRO A 389 -19.21 8.43 -1.04
CA PRO A 389 -18.20 7.63 -1.73
C PRO A 389 -16.77 8.06 -1.41
N THR A 390 -15.84 7.11 -1.42
CA THR A 390 -14.42 7.43 -1.19
C THR A 390 -13.92 8.37 -2.31
N PRO A 391 -13.20 9.45 -1.97
CA PRO A 391 -12.66 10.38 -2.97
C PRO A 391 -11.39 9.84 -3.66
N PHE A 392 -10.88 8.69 -3.23
CA PHE A 392 -9.66 8.08 -3.76
C PHE A 392 -9.91 7.32 -5.06
N VAL A 393 -9.04 7.56 -6.05
CA VAL A 393 -9.07 6.84 -7.33
C VAL A 393 -8.33 5.50 -7.21
N ALA A 394 -8.99 4.41 -7.59
CA ALA A 394 -8.40 3.07 -7.60
C ALA A 394 -7.11 3.02 -8.46
N GLY A 395 -6.10 2.31 -7.98
CA GLY A 395 -4.81 2.15 -8.68
C GLY A 395 -3.88 3.37 -8.63
N THR A 396 -4.29 4.49 -8.01
CA THR A 396 -3.46 5.70 -7.87
C THR A 396 -2.73 5.69 -6.52
N ASN A 397 -1.44 6.00 -6.50
CA ASN A 397 -0.69 6.17 -5.26
C ASN A 397 -0.65 7.65 -4.87
N TYR A 398 -0.64 7.97 -3.57
CA TYR A 398 -0.71 9.34 -3.09
C TYR A 398 0.43 9.67 -2.13
N ASP A 399 1.01 10.84 -2.29
CA ASP A 399 1.71 11.56 -1.23
C ASP A 399 0.69 12.18 -0.28
N GLN A 400 1.00 12.24 1.01
CA GLN A 400 0.08 12.69 2.05
C GLN A 400 0.66 13.87 2.82
N PHE A 401 -0.15 14.91 2.98
CA PHE A 401 0.08 15.95 3.97
C PHE A 401 -0.91 15.76 5.12
N VAL A 402 -0.40 15.68 6.34
CA VAL A 402 -1.21 15.55 7.54
C VAL A 402 -1.08 16.83 8.35
N ILE A 403 -2.17 17.58 8.45
CA ILE A 403 -2.22 18.87 9.13
C ILE A 403 -3.11 18.71 10.36
N HIS A 404 -2.48 18.73 11.52
CA HIS A 404 -3.13 18.77 12.81
C HIS A 404 -3.32 20.22 13.24
N HIS A 405 -4.52 20.56 13.67
CA HIS A 405 -4.85 21.87 14.19
C HIS A 405 -5.97 21.77 15.23
N VAL A 406 -6.24 22.86 15.94
CA VAL A 406 -7.28 22.89 16.98
C VAL A 406 -8.22 24.06 16.76
N ASP A 407 -9.52 23.78 16.93
CA ASP A 407 -10.52 24.80 17.14
C ASP A 407 -10.68 25.04 18.65
N THR A 408 -10.76 26.30 19.04
CA THR A 408 -10.76 26.74 20.44
C THR A 408 -11.98 27.58 20.69
N ASN A 409 -12.90 27.09 21.50
CA ASN A 409 -14.09 27.83 21.92
C ASN A 409 -14.02 28.14 23.42
N GLN A 410 -14.27 29.40 23.76
CA GLN A 410 -14.36 29.82 25.14
C GLN A 410 -15.72 29.41 25.70
N ILE A 411 -15.74 28.48 26.66
CA ILE A 411 -16.99 28.02 27.32
C ILE A 411 -17.42 29.01 28.40
N ASP A 412 -16.46 29.64 29.08
CA ASP A 412 -16.68 30.66 30.10
C ASP A 412 -15.44 31.56 30.19
N THR A 413 -15.52 32.63 30.97
CA THR A 413 -14.49 33.65 31.25
C THR A 413 -13.09 33.08 31.57
N THR A 414 -12.99 31.84 32.03
CA THR A 414 -11.72 31.18 32.41
C THR A 414 -11.46 29.83 31.74
N ASN A 415 -12.46 29.25 31.06
CA ASN A 415 -12.38 27.88 30.54
C ASN A 415 -12.39 27.88 29.01
N LEU A 416 -11.30 27.36 28.42
CA LEU A 416 -11.17 27.08 27.00
C LEU A 416 -11.49 25.61 26.73
N SER A 417 -12.31 25.35 25.72
CA SER A 417 -12.53 24.02 25.16
C SER A 417 -11.83 23.91 23.82
N GLU A 418 -10.94 22.94 23.73
CA GLU A 418 -10.23 22.60 22.51
C GLU A 418 -10.92 21.41 21.82
N SER A 419 -11.06 21.54 20.51
CA SER A 419 -11.58 20.53 19.60
C SER A 419 -10.49 20.21 18.58
N PRO A 420 -9.81 19.05 18.69
CA PRO A 420 -8.75 18.70 17.76
C PRO A 420 -9.31 18.36 16.38
N LEU A 421 -8.63 18.83 15.34
CA LEU A 421 -8.97 18.64 13.94
C LEU A 421 -7.75 18.09 13.19
N LYS A 422 -7.98 17.23 12.20
CA LYS A 422 -6.94 16.63 11.36
C LYS A 422 -7.38 16.71 9.90
N THR A 423 -6.57 17.36 9.08
CA THR A 423 -6.79 17.44 7.62
C THR A 423 -5.75 16.60 6.93
N ILE A 424 -6.20 15.68 6.08
CA ILE A 424 -5.34 14.82 5.27
C ILE A 424 -5.50 15.26 3.82
N VAL A 425 -4.45 15.82 3.24
CA VAL A 425 -4.41 16.18 1.82
C VAL A 425 -3.64 15.09 1.08
N ALA A 426 -4.33 14.38 0.19
CA ALA A 426 -3.74 13.34 -0.64
C ALA A 426 -3.54 13.86 -2.07
N ILE A 427 -2.29 13.90 -2.52
CA ILE A 427 -1.91 14.36 -3.87
C ILE A 427 -1.29 13.16 -4.61
N PRO A 428 -1.68 12.87 -5.87
CA PRO A 428 -1.10 11.76 -6.61
C PRO A 428 0.43 11.81 -6.61
N ASN A 429 1.05 10.66 -6.37
CA ASN A 429 2.50 10.54 -6.29
C ASN A 429 3.18 10.97 -7.59
N GLY A 430 4.20 11.81 -7.47
CA GLY A 430 4.95 12.37 -8.61
C GLY A 430 4.28 13.56 -9.28
N ASP A 431 3.18 14.08 -8.74
CA ASP A 431 2.53 15.29 -9.24
C ASP A 431 3.27 16.58 -8.82
N ALA A 432 3.40 17.54 -9.73
CA ALA A 432 4.02 18.84 -9.46
C ALA A 432 3.26 19.65 -8.38
N VAL A 433 1.98 19.36 -8.15
CA VAL A 433 1.15 19.97 -7.10
C VAL A 433 1.75 19.76 -5.70
N VAL A 434 2.48 18.67 -5.47
CA VAL A 434 3.18 18.43 -4.19
C VAL A 434 4.11 19.59 -3.86
N GLY A 435 4.94 20.01 -4.83
CA GLY A 435 5.91 21.09 -4.65
C GLY A 435 5.25 22.46 -4.50
N THR A 436 4.22 22.75 -5.29
CA THR A 436 3.52 24.05 -5.22
C THR A 436 2.71 24.18 -3.93
N PHE A 437 2.02 23.12 -3.49
CA PHE A 437 1.29 23.09 -2.22
C PHE A 437 2.24 23.26 -1.03
N THR A 438 3.36 22.51 -1.03
CA THR A 438 4.39 22.62 0.02
C THR A 438 4.92 24.04 0.15
N THR A 439 5.25 24.67 -0.99
CA THR A 439 5.78 26.04 -1.02
C THR A 439 4.77 27.04 -0.49
N LEU A 440 3.52 26.97 -0.98
CA LEU A 440 2.46 27.91 -0.60
C LEU A 440 2.09 27.78 0.88
N PHE A 441 1.92 26.55 1.39
CA PHE A 441 1.54 26.35 2.79
C PHE A 441 2.69 26.69 3.74
N ASN A 442 3.95 26.40 3.38
CA ASN A 442 5.12 26.83 4.16
C ASN A 442 5.25 28.37 4.20
N ALA A 443 4.94 29.07 3.10
CA ALA A 443 4.94 30.52 3.09
C ALA A 443 3.94 31.07 4.12
N TRP A 444 2.73 30.52 4.17
CA TRP A 444 1.74 30.88 5.19
C TRP A 444 2.18 30.50 6.61
N LEU A 445 2.64 29.26 6.85
CA LEU A 445 3.13 28.82 8.16
C LEU A 445 4.26 29.71 8.68
N THR A 446 5.21 30.08 7.82
CA THR A 446 6.30 31.00 8.17
C THR A 446 5.75 32.38 8.54
N ALA A 447 4.83 32.93 7.74
CA ALA A 447 4.24 34.24 8.00
C ALA A 447 3.45 34.32 9.32
N VAL A 448 2.88 33.19 9.77
CA VAL A 448 2.18 33.09 11.05
C VAL A 448 3.08 32.64 12.21
N GLY A 449 4.38 32.49 11.98
CA GLY A 449 5.37 32.11 13.01
C GLY A 449 5.27 30.66 13.46
N LYS A 450 4.83 29.75 12.59
CA LYS A 450 4.76 28.30 12.85
C LYS A 450 5.89 27.56 12.14
N THR A 451 6.16 26.33 12.60
CA THR A 451 7.11 25.43 11.95
C THR A 451 6.61 25.06 10.56
N ASN A 452 7.52 25.01 9.59
CA ASN A 452 7.25 24.48 8.25
C ASN A 452 6.86 23.00 8.30
N ILE A 453 6.30 22.50 7.20
CA ILE A 453 5.94 21.10 7.03
C ILE A 453 7.17 20.22 7.28
N GLU A 454 7.04 19.29 8.22
CA GLU A 454 8.08 18.32 8.54
C GLU A 454 7.99 17.11 7.60
N VAL A 455 9.13 16.68 7.04
CA VAL A 455 9.20 15.46 6.21
C VAL A 455 9.41 14.27 7.13
N VAL A 456 8.54 13.26 7.04
CA VAL A 456 8.51 12.06 7.89
C VAL A 456 9.01 10.83 7.16
#